data_AF-A0A959JDL0-F1
#
_entry.id   AF-A0A959JDL0-F1
#
_cell.length_a   1.000
_cell.length_b   1.000
_cell.length_c   1.000
_cell.angle_alpha   90.00
_cell.angle_beta   90.00
_cell.angle_gamma   90.00
#
_symmetry.space_group_name_H-M   'P 1'
#
loop_
_entity.id
_entity.type
_entity.pdbx_description
1 polymer ?
#
loop_
_entity_poly.entity_id
_entity_poly.type
_entity_poly.pdbx_seq_one_letter_code
_entity_poly.pdbx_strand_id
1 'polypeptide(L)'
;GSFSNSVIVSSCLKEHTNALFIGTETGGNPTVLAGNAKEFELPNTRIRVEIPTKQFIMTDLKRNDGNGLIPTYKVENSIQDNIHHRDKPIEYVMKLIEERNRAGNQD
;
A
#
# COMPACT_ATOMS: atom_id res chain seq x y z
N GLY A 1 2.03 6.87 5.70
CA GLY A 1 1.16 5.75 5.32
C GLY A 1 1.06 5.69 3.81
N SER A 2 0.81 4.51 3.24
CA SER A 2 0.71 4.30 1.79
C SER A 2 -0.77 4.26 1.38
N PHE A 3 -1.20 5.17 0.50
CA PHE A 3 -2.58 5.26 0.01
C PHE A 3 -2.65 5.81 -1.41
N SER A 4 -3.84 5.78 -2.02
CA SER A 4 -4.08 6.29 -3.37
C SER A 4 -3.15 5.62 -4.40
N ASN A 5 -2.41 6.37 -5.21
CA ASN A 5 -1.50 5.85 -6.23
C ASN A 5 -0.48 4.83 -5.71
N SER A 6 -0.06 4.91 -4.44
CA SER A 6 0.82 3.89 -3.84
C SER A 6 0.16 2.50 -3.87
N VAL A 7 -1.15 2.42 -3.66
CA VAL A 7 -1.91 1.16 -3.70
C VAL A 7 -2.16 0.70 -5.13
N ILE A 8 -2.34 1.63 -6.08
CA ILE A 8 -2.42 1.29 -7.51
C ILE A 8 -1.13 0.58 -7.95
N VAL A 9 0.03 1.19 -7.68
CA VAL A 9 1.33 0.60 -8.02
C VAL A 9 1.52 -0.74 -7.29
N SER A 10 1.19 -0.80 -6.00
CA SER A 10 1.31 -2.03 -5.21
C SER A 10 0.40 -3.14 -5.75
N SER A 11 -0.82 -2.83 -6.17
CA SER A 11 -1.73 -3.78 -6.79
C SER A 11 -1.18 -4.31 -8.10
N CYS A 12 -0.70 -3.44 -9.00
CA CYS A 12 -0.09 -3.87 -10.26
C CYS A 12 1.13 -4.77 -10.04
N LEU A 13 1.99 -4.42 -9.07
CA LEU A 13 3.14 -5.26 -8.72
C LEU A 13 2.71 -6.62 -8.17
N LYS A 14 1.69 -6.66 -7.30
CA LYS A 14 1.16 -7.91 -6.73
C LYS A 14 0.52 -8.82 -7.78
N GLU A 15 -0.19 -8.25 -8.75
CA GLU A 15 -0.90 -9.01 -9.79
C GLU A 15 0.02 -9.51 -10.91
N HIS A 16 1.12 -8.80 -11.19
CA HIS A 16 1.92 -9.04 -12.39
C HIS A 16 3.37 -9.45 -12.11
N THR A 17 3.79 -9.56 -10.85
CA THR A 17 5.16 -9.91 -10.48
C THR A 17 5.20 -10.79 -9.24
N ASN A 18 6.41 -11.26 -8.87
CA ASN A 18 6.68 -11.94 -7.60
C ASN A 18 7.13 -10.97 -6.48
N ALA A 19 6.74 -9.69 -6.58
CA ALA A 19 7.08 -8.69 -5.57
C ALA A 19 6.54 -9.10 -4.19
N LEU A 20 7.37 -8.87 -3.17
CA LEU A 20 7.01 -9.09 -1.77
C LEU A 20 6.71 -7.76 -1.11
N PHE A 21 5.66 -7.70 -0.31
CA PHE A 21 5.27 -6.52 0.44
C PHE A 21 5.59 -6.72 1.91
N ILE A 22 6.33 -5.79 2.51
CA ILE A 22 6.77 -5.84 3.92
C ILE A 22 6.30 -4.55 4.59
N GLY A 23 5.61 -4.67 5.72
CA GLY A 23 5.10 -3.51 6.44
C GLY A 23 3.72 -3.76 7.06
N THR A 24 2.86 -2.76 7.01
CA THR A 24 1.46 -2.85 7.44
C THR A 24 0.51 -2.81 6.25
N GLU A 25 -0.76 -3.10 6.48
CA GLU A 25 -1.82 -2.88 5.50
C GLU A 25 -1.82 -1.43 4.99
N THR A 26 -2.02 -1.25 3.69
CA THR A 26 -2.11 0.08 3.07
C THR A 26 -3.46 0.74 3.32
N GLY A 27 -3.54 2.06 3.30
CA GLY A 27 -4.82 2.76 3.25
C GLY A 27 -5.41 2.74 1.84
N GLY A 28 -6.70 2.47 1.69
CA GLY A 28 -7.38 2.37 0.38
C GLY A 28 -7.68 0.92 0.02
N ASN A 29 -7.79 0.62 -1.28
CA ASN A 29 -8.20 -0.71 -1.73
C ASN A 29 -7.45 -1.09 -3.03
N PRO A 30 -6.86 -2.29 -3.11
CA PRO A 30 -6.09 -2.72 -4.27
C PRO A 30 -6.96 -3.07 -5.49
N THR A 31 -8.27 -3.26 -5.29
CA THR A 31 -9.20 -3.65 -6.35
C THR A 31 -9.87 -2.46 -7.02
N VAL A 32 -10.23 -1.44 -6.23
CA VAL A 32 -11.05 -0.31 -6.69
C VAL A 32 -10.63 0.99 -6.03
N LEU A 33 -10.68 2.09 -6.78
CA LEU A 33 -10.38 3.43 -6.27
C LEU A 33 -11.23 4.47 -6.98
N ALA A 34 -11.59 5.55 -6.30
CA ALA A 34 -12.26 6.70 -6.90
C ALA A 34 -11.28 7.87 -7.04
N GLY A 35 -11.34 8.57 -8.17
CA GLY A 35 -10.48 9.73 -8.42
C GLY A 35 -11.02 10.63 -9.52
N ASN A 36 -10.13 11.40 -10.15
CA ASN A 36 -10.51 12.48 -11.09
C ASN A 36 -11.51 13.44 -10.42
N ALA A 37 -11.07 14.06 -9.33
CA ALA A 37 -11.91 14.95 -8.55
C ALA A 37 -12.34 16.18 -9.36
N LYS A 38 -13.61 16.57 -9.20
CA LYS A 38 -14.07 17.91 -9.58
C LYS A 38 -14.14 18.76 -8.33
N GLU A 39 -13.55 19.94 -8.41
CA GLU A 39 -13.62 20.95 -7.36
C GLU A 39 -14.81 21.86 -7.59
N PHE A 40 -15.51 22.23 -6.52
CA PHE A 40 -16.47 23.32 -6.53
C PHE A 40 -16.50 24.03 -5.17
N GLU A 41 -16.90 25.30 -5.19
CA GLU A 41 -17.02 26.12 -4.00
C GLU A 41 -18.50 26.32 -3.68
N LEU A 42 -18.92 26.05 -2.44
CA LEU A 42 -20.30 26.26 -2.02
C LEU A 42 -20.65 27.76 -1.99
N PRO A 43 -21.79 28.17 -2.55
CA PRO A 43 -22.07 29.58 -2.85
C PRO A 43 -22.18 30.48 -1.60
N ASN A 44 -22.64 29.93 -0.47
CA ASN A 44 -22.89 30.71 0.74
C ASN A 44 -21.79 30.57 1.80
N THR A 45 -21.20 29.38 1.92
CA THR A 45 -20.20 29.08 2.95
C THR A 45 -18.76 29.18 2.44
N ARG A 46 -18.56 29.20 1.13
CA ARG A 46 -17.24 29.17 0.46
C ARG A 46 -16.39 27.93 0.79
N ILE A 47 -17.02 26.87 1.29
CA ILE A 47 -16.34 25.59 1.50
C ILE A 47 -16.00 25.01 0.12
N ARG A 48 -14.72 24.66 -0.07
CA ARG A 48 -14.26 23.90 -1.23
C ARG A 48 -14.58 22.42 -1.03
N VAL A 49 -15.20 21.83 -2.03
CA VAL A 49 -15.57 20.42 -2.04
C VAL A 49 -14.89 19.75 -3.23
N GLU A 50 -14.29 18.60 -2.97
CA GLU A 50 -13.73 17.73 -3.99
C GLU A 50 -14.58 16.47 -4.09
N ILE A 51 -15.19 16.23 -5.25
CA ILE A 51 -15.95 14.99 -5.50
C ILE A 51 -15.21 14.17 -6.56
N PRO A 52 -14.75 12.94 -6.24
CA PRO A 52 -14.19 12.04 -7.25
C PRO A 52 -15.29 11.66 -8.25
N THR A 53 -15.00 11.79 -9.55
CA THR A 53 -15.99 11.57 -10.62
C THR A 53 -15.75 10.32 -11.44
N LYS A 54 -14.66 9.59 -11.19
CA LYS A 54 -14.33 8.36 -11.88
C LYS A 54 -14.02 7.25 -10.89
N GLN A 55 -14.46 6.04 -11.25
CA GLN A 55 -14.06 4.80 -10.60
C GLN A 55 -12.98 4.12 -11.45
N PHE A 56 -11.88 3.77 -10.82
CA PHE A 56 -10.82 2.95 -11.38
C PHE A 56 -10.98 1.54 -10.82
N ILE A 57 -10.83 0.54 -11.68
CA ILE A 57 -10.87 -0.89 -11.33
C ILE A 57 -9.50 -1.45 -11.73
N MET A 58 -8.76 -1.95 -10.75
CA MET A 58 -7.37 -2.40 -10.92
C MET A 58 -7.28 -3.93 -11.11
N THR A 59 -8.14 -4.69 -10.41
CA THR A 59 -8.25 -6.16 -10.54
C THR A 59 -9.73 -6.58 -10.48
N ASP A 60 -10.01 -7.88 -10.48
CA ASP A 60 -11.37 -8.42 -10.43
C ASP A 60 -12.14 -7.92 -9.20
N LEU A 61 -13.26 -7.22 -9.42
CA LEU A 61 -14.14 -6.71 -8.37
C LEU A 61 -14.63 -7.80 -7.40
N LYS A 62 -14.70 -9.06 -7.83
CA LYS A 62 -15.05 -10.19 -6.94
C LYS A 62 -14.03 -10.43 -5.83
N ARG A 63 -12.79 -9.95 -6.00
CA ARG A 63 -11.71 -10.03 -5.01
C ARG A 63 -11.70 -8.84 -4.04
N ASN A 64 -12.60 -7.87 -4.23
CA ASN A 64 -12.70 -6.74 -3.32
C ASN A 64 -13.32 -7.19 -2.00
N ASP A 65 -12.52 -7.20 -0.94
CA ASP A 65 -12.91 -7.53 0.43
C ASP A 65 -13.05 -6.30 1.33
N GLY A 66 -12.93 -5.10 0.76
CA GLY A 66 -12.98 -3.83 1.48
C GLY A 66 -11.70 -3.45 2.23
N ASN A 67 -10.68 -4.32 2.24
CA ASN A 67 -9.41 -4.07 2.91
C ASN A 67 -8.42 -3.34 1.98
N GLY A 68 -7.33 -2.86 2.58
CA GLY A 68 -6.14 -2.45 1.87
C GLY A 68 -5.34 -3.63 1.33
N LEU A 69 -4.20 -3.33 0.72
CA LEU A 69 -3.27 -4.38 0.35
C LEU A 69 -2.63 -4.94 1.61
N ILE A 70 -3.00 -6.18 1.94
CA ILE A 70 -2.35 -6.96 3.00
C ILE A 70 -0.93 -7.32 2.55
N PRO A 71 0.11 -6.97 3.33
CA PRO A 71 1.50 -7.25 2.98
C PRO A 71 1.79 -8.76 3.06
N THR A 72 2.79 -9.20 2.30
CA THR A 72 3.30 -10.58 2.37
C THR A 72 3.88 -10.88 3.75
N TYR A 73 4.59 -9.92 4.33
CA TYR A 73 5.14 -9.99 5.68
C TYR A 73 4.64 -8.79 6.48
N LYS A 74 3.80 -9.05 7.48
CA LYS A 74 3.35 -8.02 8.40
C LYS A 74 4.47 -7.69 9.39
N VAL A 75 5.04 -6.51 9.24
CA VAL A 75 6.14 -6.01 10.08
C VAL A 75 5.81 -4.57 10.47
N GLU A 76 5.71 -4.32 11.76
CA GLU A 76 5.36 -3.02 12.31
C GLU A 76 6.33 -2.67 13.41
N ASN A 77 6.70 -1.39 13.51
CA ASN A 77 7.50 -0.91 14.62
C ASN A 77 6.68 -0.96 15.91
N SER A 78 7.25 -1.52 16.98
CA SER A 78 6.72 -1.28 18.32
C SER A 78 6.97 0.17 18.75
N ILE A 79 6.30 0.60 19.83
CA ILE A 79 6.58 1.91 20.45
C ILE A 79 8.06 2.03 20.82
N GLN A 80 8.67 0.95 21.34
CA GLN A 80 10.09 0.95 21.71
C GLN A 80 10.99 1.05 20.50
N ASP A 81 10.64 0.40 19.38
CA ASP A 81 11.39 0.52 18.13
C ASP A 81 11.41 1.97 17.63
N ASN A 82 10.27 2.67 17.71
CA ASN A 82 10.19 4.08 17.35
C ASN A 82 11.03 4.97 18.28
N ILE A 83 10.97 4.73 19.61
CA ILE A 83 11.79 5.46 20.60
C ILE A 83 13.28 5.26 20.34
N HIS A 84 13.69 4.07 19.91
CA HIS A 84 15.08 3.73 19.64
C HIS A 84 15.48 3.93 18.16
N HIS A 85 14.67 4.63 17.36
CA HIS A 85 14.95 4.90 15.95
C HIS A 85 15.26 3.65 15.11
N ARG A 86 14.60 2.54 15.41
CA ARG A 86 14.70 1.30 14.63
C ARG A 86 13.65 1.29 13.52
N ASP A 87 14.02 0.72 12.39
CA ASP A 87 13.11 0.48 11.26
C ASP A 87 12.98 -1.02 11.06
N LYS A 88 11.96 -1.62 11.68
CA LYS A 88 11.71 -3.06 11.61
C LYS A 88 11.44 -3.55 10.20
N PRO A 89 10.61 -2.87 9.37
CA PRO A 89 10.46 -3.25 7.97
C PRO A 89 11.78 -3.30 7.20
N ILE A 90 12.67 -2.31 7.38
CA ILE A 90 13.98 -2.29 6.72
C ILE A 90 14.90 -3.38 7.27
N GLU A 91 15.01 -3.53 8.58
CA GLU A 91 15.80 -4.60 9.20
C GLU A 91 15.36 -5.99 8.69
N TYR A 92 14.05 -6.19 8.55
CA TYR A 92 13.47 -7.43 8.04
C TYR A 92 13.83 -7.68 6.58
N VAL A 93 13.70 -6.67 5.70
CA VAL A 93 14.02 -6.86 4.27
C VAL A 93 15.51 -7.13 4.06
N MET A 94 16.39 -6.46 4.80
CA MET A 94 17.83 -6.70 4.71
C MET A 94 18.19 -8.13 5.09
N LYS A 95 17.62 -8.63 6.21
CA LYS A 95 17.79 -10.02 6.62
C LYS A 95 17.27 -11.00 5.56
N LEU A 96 16.09 -10.75 4.99
CA LEU A 96 15.50 -11.60 3.96
C LEU A 96 16.37 -11.67 2.69
N ILE A 97 16.97 -10.56 2.28
CA ILE A 97 17.90 -10.50 1.15
C ILE A 97 19.15 -11.33 1.44
N GLU A 98 19.74 -11.19 2.63
CA GLU A 98 20.91 -11.98 3.03
C GLU A 98 20.64 -13.49 3.03
N GLU A 99 19.50 -13.92 3.57
CA GLU A 99 19.10 -15.33 3.61
C GLU A 99 18.94 -15.91 2.20
N ARG A 100 18.31 -15.16 1.29
CA ARG A 100 18.14 -15.59 -0.11
C ARG A 100 19.47 -15.69 -0.85
N ASN A 101 20.38 -14.76 -0.63
CA ASN A 101 21.71 -14.80 -1.25
C ASN A 101 22.52 -16.00 -0.75
N ARG A 102 22.39 -16.39 0.53
CA ARG A 102 23.05 -17.60 1.06
C ARG A 102 22.47 -18.87 0.45
N ALA A 103 21.15 -18.95 0.29
CA ALA A 103 20.49 -20.10 -0.31
C ALA A 103 20.85 -20.28 -1.80
N GLY A 104 20.91 -19.19 -2.58
CA GLY A 104 21.26 -19.25 -4.00
C GLY A 104 22.74 -19.48 -4.31
N ASN A 105 23.64 -19.35 -3.32
CA ASN A 105 25.08 -19.68 -3.46
C ASN A 105 25.39 -21.14 -3.11
N GLN A 106 24.39 -21.96 -2.78
CA GLN A 106 24.53 -23.39 -2.50
C GLN A 106 24.10 -24.29 -3.68
N ASP A 107 23.68 -23.67 -4.79
CA ASP A 107 23.40 -24.31 -6.09
C ASP A 107 24.52 -24.00 -7.10
#